data_AF-A0A6L7TJM0-F1
#
_entry.id   AF-A0A6L7TJM0-F1
#
_cell.length_a   1.000
_cell.length_b   1.000
_cell.length_c   1.000
_cell.angle_alpha   90.00
_cell.angle_beta   90.00
_cell.angle_gamma   90.00
#
_symmetry.space_group_name_H-M   'P 1'
#
loop_
_entity.id
_entity.type
_entity.pdbx_description
1 polymer ?
#
loop_
_entity_poly.entity_id
_entity_poly.type
_entity_poly.pdbx_seq_one_letter_code
_entity_poly.pdbx_strand_id
1 'polypeptide(L)'
;MDWKYLIILGVTGLALSALMCWGFVMLLRRREPYASFMRLRLRAKLTFLRLLAFDPRLPWYVRALPLVALAYWISPIDLIPGFMADDIAFTLLTIMVIIRLTPRELIAELLQTADAAHPAEGGTPSP
;
A
#
# COMPACT_ATOMS: atom_id res chain seq x y z
N MET A 1 41.84 -2.98 -2.98
CA MET A 1 40.44 -3.20 -2.58
C MET A 1 39.87 -4.25 -3.48
N ASP A 2 39.73 -5.48 -3.00
CA ASP A 2 39.21 -6.58 -3.80
C ASP A 2 37.74 -6.34 -4.13
N TRP A 3 37.35 -6.56 -5.38
CA TRP A 3 35.98 -6.49 -5.90
C TRP A 3 34.96 -7.24 -5.02
N LYS A 4 35.42 -8.28 -4.31
CA LYS A 4 34.66 -9.01 -3.28
C LYS A 4 34.11 -8.11 -2.17
N TYR A 5 34.88 -7.12 -1.70
CA TYR A 5 34.42 -6.20 -0.64
C TYR A 5 33.35 -5.23 -1.14
N LEU A 6 33.40 -4.84 -2.41
CA LEU A 6 32.34 -4.02 -3.03
C LEU A 6 31.03 -4.82 -3.12
N ILE A 7 31.10 -6.11 -3.47
CA ILE A 7 29.92 -7.00 -3.45
C ILE A 7 29.40 -7.18 -2.03
N ILE A 8 30.27 -7.48 -1.06
CA ILE A 8 29.86 -7.74 0.33
C ILE A 8 29.24 -6.48 0.96
N LEU A 9 29.81 -5.30 0.71
CA LEU A 9 29.26 -4.01 1.17
C LEU A 9 27.88 -3.74 0.54
N GLY A 10 27.72 -4.04 -0.76
CA GLY A 10 26.44 -3.95 -1.44
C GLY A 10 25.38 -4.89 -0.85
N VAL A 11 25.72 -6.17 -0.66
CA VAL A 11 24.81 -7.20 -0.14
C VAL A 11 24.41 -6.94 1.32
N THR A 12 25.35 -6.50 2.16
CA THR A 12 25.06 -6.16 3.57
C THR A 12 24.17 -4.93 3.69
N GLY A 13 24.38 -3.92 2.84
CA GLY A 13 23.46 -2.78 2.73
C GLY A 13 22.05 -3.19 2.30
N LEU A 14 21.95 -4.10 1.31
CA LEU A 14 20.67 -4.63 0.81
C LEU A 14 19.94 -5.46 1.89
N ALA A 15 20.67 -6.28 2.63
CA ALA A 15 20.12 -7.08 3.72
C ALA A 15 19.60 -6.20 4.88
N LEU A 16 20.35 -5.15 5.26
CA LEU A 16 19.90 -4.18 6.27
C LEU A 16 18.69 -3.39 5.81
N SER A 17 18.66 -2.98 4.53
CA SER A 17 17.50 -2.36 3.88
C SER A 17 16.27 -3.27 3.93
N ALA A 18 16.42 -4.55 3.56
CA ALA A 18 15.34 -5.54 3.61
C ALA A 18 14.84 -5.77 5.04
N LEU A 19 15.74 -5.79 6.03
CA LEU A 19 15.40 -6.00 7.43
C LEU A 19 14.72 -4.76 8.05
N MET A 20 15.17 -3.55 7.71
CA MET A 20 14.46 -2.31 8.04
C MET A 20 13.10 -2.24 7.36
N CYS A 21 13.01 -2.62 6.08
CA CYS A 21 11.75 -2.66 5.33
C CYS A 21 10.79 -3.65 5.99
N TRP A 22 11.24 -4.87 6.29
CA TRP A 22 10.46 -5.89 6.99
C TRP A 22 10.03 -5.42 8.38
N GLY A 23 10.93 -4.84 9.16
CA GLY A 23 10.62 -4.26 10.47
C GLY A 23 9.59 -3.14 10.37
N PHE A 24 9.69 -2.31 9.34
CA PHE A 24 8.73 -1.27 9.02
C PHE A 24 7.37 -1.88 8.63
N VAL A 25 7.32 -2.87 7.74
CA VAL A 25 6.10 -3.64 7.40
C VAL A 25 5.44 -4.22 8.65
N MET A 26 6.25 -4.80 9.54
CA MET A 26 5.78 -5.44 10.76
C MET A 26 5.29 -4.42 11.79
N LEU A 27 5.90 -3.23 11.84
CA LEU A 27 5.42 -2.08 12.60
C LEU A 27 4.09 -1.54 12.05
N LEU A 28 3.88 -1.60 10.73
CA LEU A 28 2.65 -1.19 10.07
C LEU A 28 1.49 -2.15 10.37
N ARG A 29 1.76 -3.46 10.55
CA ARG A 29 0.74 -4.52 10.78
C ARG A 29 -0.04 -4.40 12.10
N ARG A 30 0.38 -3.54 13.04
CA ARG A 30 -0.21 -3.40 14.38
C ARG A 30 -1.53 -2.61 14.47
N ARG A 31 -2.14 -2.16 13.36
CA ARG A 31 -3.38 -1.37 13.43
C ARG A 31 -4.54 -1.98 12.63
N GLU A 32 -5.70 -1.97 13.30
CA GLU A 32 -7.00 -2.56 12.95
C GLU A 32 -7.76 -2.07 11.68
N PRO A 33 -7.50 -0.93 11.00
CA PRO A 33 -8.39 -0.46 9.91
C PRO A 33 -8.43 -1.36 8.67
N TYR A 34 -7.55 -2.36 8.59
CA TYR A 34 -7.48 -3.33 7.50
C TYR A 34 -8.70 -4.25 7.38
N ALA A 35 -9.27 -4.64 8.54
CA ALA A 35 -10.39 -5.58 8.57
C ALA A 35 -11.64 -5.02 7.89
N SER A 36 -11.88 -3.72 8.00
CA SER A 36 -13.04 -3.06 7.41
C SER A 36 -12.94 -2.96 5.89
N PHE A 37 -11.75 -2.64 5.35
CA PHE A 37 -11.52 -2.61 3.90
C PHE A 37 -11.72 -3.98 3.26
N MET A 38 -11.26 -5.06 3.91
CA MET A 38 -11.39 -6.42 3.37
C MET A 38 -12.85 -6.84 3.17
N ARG A 39 -13.78 -6.30 3.97
CA ARG A 39 -15.22 -6.56 3.87
C ARG A 39 -15.89 -5.88 2.67
N LEU A 40 -15.27 -4.86 2.08
CA LEU A 40 -15.85 -4.17 0.91
C LEU A 40 -15.87 -5.07 -0.32
N ARG A 41 -16.94 -4.95 -1.11
CA ARG A 41 -17.03 -5.56 -2.44
C ARG A 41 -15.99 -4.95 -3.39
N LEU A 42 -15.66 -5.65 -4.47
CA LEU A 42 -14.66 -5.18 -5.44
C LEU A 42 -14.98 -3.78 -5.98
N ARG A 43 -16.26 -3.50 -6.30
CA ARG A 43 -16.72 -2.18 -6.76
C ARG A 43 -16.54 -1.10 -5.69
N ALA A 44 -16.98 -1.36 -4.46
CA ALA A 44 -16.78 -0.45 -3.33
C ALA A 44 -15.30 -0.25 -3.00
N LYS A 45 -14.45 -1.28 -3.12
CA LYS A 45 -12.98 -1.17 -2.97
C LYS A 45 -12.38 -0.23 -4.02
N LEU A 46 -12.79 -0.33 -5.28
CA LEU A 46 -12.33 0.56 -6.34
C LEU A 46 -12.77 2.01 -6.08
N THR A 47 -14.03 2.21 -5.67
CA THR A 47 -14.55 3.53 -5.31
C THR A 47 -13.82 4.11 -4.09
N PHE A 48 -13.58 3.30 -3.07
CA PHE A 48 -12.77 3.68 -1.90
C PHE A 48 -11.35 4.09 -2.31
N LEU A 49 -10.66 3.26 -3.10
CA LEU A 49 -9.31 3.56 -3.59
C LEU A 49 -9.28 4.83 -4.44
N ARG A 50 -10.30 5.05 -5.28
CA ARG A 50 -10.43 6.27 -6.06
C ARG A 50 -10.61 7.48 -5.16
N LEU A 51 -11.58 7.45 -4.24
CA LEU A 51 -11.83 8.55 -3.32
C LEU A 51 -10.59 8.85 -2.47
N LEU A 52 -9.94 7.81 -1.95
CA LEU A 52 -8.68 7.93 -1.22
C LEU A 52 -7.60 8.59 -2.06
N ALA A 53 -7.37 8.15 -3.30
CA ALA A 53 -6.32 8.71 -4.16
C ALA A 53 -6.51 10.20 -4.50
N PHE A 54 -7.77 10.68 -4.53
CA PHE A 54 -8.12 12.06 -4.87
C PHE A 54 -8.42 12.94 -3.64
N ASP A 55 -8.33 12.41 -2.42
CA ASP A 55 -8.69 13.16 -1.21
C ASP A 55 -7.61 14.21 -0.85
N PRO A 56 -7.93 15.52 -0.81
CA PRO A 56 -6.98 16.58 -0.47
C PRO A 56 -6.58 16.60 1.02
N ARG A 57 -7.32 15.90 1.90
CA ARG A 57 -6.99 15.79 3.32
C ARG A 57 -5.83 14.83 3.57
N LEU A 58 -5.43 14.04 2.55
CA LEU A 58 -4.24 13.22 2.63
C LEU A 58 -2.98 14.10 2.65
N PRO A 59 -1.99 13.75 3.50
CA PRO A 59 -0.70 14.40 3.43
C PRO A 59 -0.07 14.20 2.05
N TRP A 60 0.62 15.23 1.55
CA TRP A 60 1.19 15.21 0.20
C TRP A 60 2.14 14.01 -0.05
N TYR A 61 2.86 13.56 0.98
CA TYR A 61 3.73 12.38 0.92
C TYR A 61 2.93 11.08 0.73
N VAL A 62 1.71 11.00 1.28
CA VAL A 62 0.80 9.87 1.04
C VAL A 62 0.27 9.87 -0.39
N ARG A 63 0.00 11.06 -0.94
CA ARG A 63 -0.41 11.24 -2.33
C ARG A 63 0.73 10.98 -3.33
N ALA A 64 1.98 11.13 -2.91
CA ALA A 64 3.16 10.87 -3.73
C ALA A 64 3.53 9.38 -3.80
N LEU A 65 3.16 8.57 -2.79
CA LEU A 65 3.45 7.12 -2.77
C LEU A 65 2.93 6.36 -4.02
N PRO A 66 1.67 6.55 -4.48
CA PRO A 66 1.21 5.95 -5.73
C PRO A 66 2.02 6.38 -6.95
N LEU A 67 2.47 7.65 -7.00
CA LEU A 67 3.32 8.18 -8.06
C LEU A 67 4.71 7.57 -8.03
N VAL A 68 5.30 7.38 -6.84
CA VAL A 68 6.56 6.67 -6.65
C VAL A 68 6.43 5.21 -7.06
N ALA A 69 5.31 4.56 -6.72
CA ALA A 69 5.05 3.18 -7.13
C ALA A 69 4.79 3.03 -8.63
N LEU A 70 4.12 4.00 -9.25
CA LEU A 70 3.94 4.06 -10.70
C LEU A 70 5.27 4.36 -11.40
N ALA A 71 6.08 5.26 -10.85
CA ALA A 71 7.43 5.52 -11.34
C ALA A 71 8.32 4.28 -11.20
N TYR A 72 8.15 3.48 -10.14
CA TYR A 72 8.79 2.17 -10.02
C TYR A 72 8.35 1.22 -11.13
N TRP A 73 7.06 1.15 -11.44
CA TRP A 73 6.52 0.34 -12.55
C TRP A 73 6.98 0.81 -13.95
N ILE A 74 7.15 2.12 -14.15
CA ILE A 74 7.50 2.72 -15.45
C ILE A 74 9.02 2.83 -15.64
N SER A 75 9.80 2.83 -14.57
CA SER A 75 11.25 2.99 -14.62
C SER A 75 11.93 1.65 -14.97
N PRO A 76 12.69 1.59 -16.07
CA PRO A 76 13.54 0.45 -16.41
C PRO A 76 14.84 0.52 -15.59
N ILE A 77 14.73 0.62 -14.27
CA ILE A 77 15.86 0.56 -13.34
C ILE A 77 15.84 -0.83 -12.72
N ASP A 78 16.37 -1.75 -13.52
CA ASP A 78 16.75 -3.11 -13.21
C ASP A 78 17.87 -3.09 -12.13
N LEU A 79 17.50 -2.85 -10.86
CA LEU A 79 18.43 -2.80 -9.72
C LEU A 79 18.23 -3.94 -8.71
N ILE A 80 17.46 -4.97 -9.07
CA ILE A 80 17.49 -6.28 -8.42
C ILE A 80 17.33 -7.34 -9.52
N PRO A 81 18.41 -7.99 -9.96
CA PRO A 81 18.27 -9.11 -10.88
C PRO A 81 17.62 -10.29 -10.13
N GLY A 82 16.31 -10.47 -10.32
CA GLY A 82 15.56 -11.69 -9.98
C GLY A 82 14.26 -11.49 -9.18
N PHE A 83 13.19 -12.14 -9.66
CA PHE A 83 11.88 -12.43 -9.04
C PHE A 83 10.69 -11.52 -9.36
N MET A 84 9.95 -11.91 -10.41
CA MET A 84 8.59 -11.49 -10.84
C MET A 84 7.48 -11.57 -9.75
N ALA A 85 7.83 -11.83 -8.49
CA ALA A 85 6.92 -11.86 -7.34
C ALA A 85 6.97 -10.54 -6.52
N ASP A 86 8.03 -9.75 -6.66
CA ASP A 86 8.24 -8.53 -5.89
C ASP A 86 7.26 -7.40 -6.28
N ASP A 87 6.78 -7.37 -7.52
CA ASP A 87 5.84 -6.33 -7.97
C ASP A 87 4.51 -6.36 -7.20
N ILE A 88 4.02 -7.56 -6.88
CA ILE A 88 2.80 -7.76 -6.08
C ILE A 88 3.07 -7.37 -4.62
N ALA A 89 4.19 -7.82 -4.06
CA ALA A 89 4.57 -7.51 -2.69
C ALA A 89 4.76 -5.99 -2.48
N PHE A 90 5.43 -5.32 -3.42
CA PHE A 90 5.64 -3.87 -3.41
C PHE A 90 4.34 -3.09 -3.58
N THR A 91 3.44 -3.56 -4.47
CA THR A 91 2.12 -2.94 -4.65
C THR A 91 1.26 -3.08 -3.39
N LEU A 92 1.19 -4.28 -2.80
CA LEU A 92 0.46 -4.50 -1.54
C LEU A 92 1.05 -3.68 -0.39
N LEU A 93 2.38 -3.60 -0.31
CA LEU A 93 3.08 -2.80 0.68
C LEU A 93 2.77 -1.31 0.52
N THR A 94 2.78 -0.81 -0.71
CA THR A 94 2.45 0.59 -1.01
C THR A 94 1.03 0.92 -0.54
N ILE A 95 0.05 0.07 -0.85
CA ILE A 95 -1.33 0.23 -0.39
C ILE A 95 -1.39 0.17 1.15
N MET A 96 -0.62 -0.71 1.78
CA MET A 96 -0.46 -0.77 3.25
C MET A 96 0.04 0.51 3.86
N VAL A 97 1.10 1.09 3.30
CA VAL A 97 1.66 2.35 3.79
C VAL A 97 0.65 3.48 3.62
N ILE A 98 -0.04 3.56 2.48
CA ILE A 98 -1.06 4.59 2.21
C ILE A 98 -2.19 4.50 3.24
N ILE A 99 -2.80 3.32 3.41
CA ILE A 99 -3.90 3.11 4.36
C ILE A 99 -3.43 3.41 5.79
N ARG A 100 -2.17 3.10 6.15
CA ARG A 100 -1.65 3.37 7.49
C ARG A 100 -1.41 4.85 7.77
N LEU A 101 -0.88 5.59 6.78
CA LEU A 101 -0.62 7.03 6.89
C LEU A 101 -1.90 7.86 6.77
N THR A 102 -2.99 7.24 6.29
CA THR A 102 -4.31 7.86 6.26
C THR A 102 -4.91 7.93 7.67
N PRO A 103 -5.43 9.09 8.10
CA PRO A 103 -6.15 9.22 9.37
C PRO A 103 -7.33 8.24 9.45
N ARG A 104 -7.58 7.67 10.64
CA ARG A 104 -8.64 6.64 10.82
C ARG A 104 -10.03 7.19 10.54
N GLU A 105 -10.23 8.44 10.89
CA GLU A 105 -11.46 9.20 10.73
C GLU A 105 -11.78 9.32 9.23
N LEU A 106 -10.76 9.61 8.42
CA LEU A 106 -10.87 9.70 6.96
C LEU A 106 -11.17 8.33 6.34
N ILE A 107 -10.50 7.27 6.80
CA ILE A 107 -10.78 5.90 6.32
C ILE A 107 -12.24 5.54 6.61
N ALA A 108 -12.75 5.84 7.81
CA ALA A 108 -14.14 5.54 8.17
C ALA A 108 -15.13 6.31 7.27
N GLU A 109 -14.90 7.60 7.03
CA GLU A 109 -15.72 8.44 6.14
C GLU A 109 -15.71 7.92 4.70
N LEU A 110 -14.52 7.58 4.18
CA LEU A 110 -14.34 7.04 2.83
C LEU A 110 -14.98 5.65 2.67
N LEU A 111 -14.88 4.78 3.69
CA LEU A 111 -15.53 3.47 3.68
C LEU A 111 -17.05 3.62 3.64
N GLN A 112 -17.63 4.51 4.44
CA GLN A 112 -19.07 4.79 4.43
C GLN A 112 -19.51 5.33 3.08
N THR A 113 -18.75 6.26 2.50
CA THR A 113 -19.07 6.85 1.20
C THR A 113 -19.00 5.80 0.08
N ALA A 114 -18.00 4.92 0.11
CA ALA A 114 -17.83 3.86 -0.87
C ALA A 114 -18.91 2.76 -0.76
N ASP A 115 -19.33 2.43 0.46
CA ASP A 115 -20.41 1.47 0.70
C ASP A 115 -21.78 2.06 0.30
N ALA A 116 -22.02 3.34 0.58
CA ALA A 116 -23.22 4.05 0.16
C ALA A 116 -23.33 4.24 -1.37
N ALA A 117 -22.20 4.30 -2.08
CA ALA A 117 -22.17 4.38 -3.56
C ALA A 117 -22.48 3.03 -4.23
N HIS A 118 -22.27 1.92 -3.52
CA HIS A 118 -22.56 0.57 -3.99
C HIS A 118 -23.28 -0.22 -2.91
N PRO A 119 -24.50 0.21 -2.50
CA PRO A 119 -25.27 -0.48 -1.50
C PRO A 119 -25.55 -1.89 -1.98
N ALA A 120 -25.64 -2.83 -1.05
CA ALA A 120 -25.84 -4.23 -1.38
C ALA A 120 -27.20 -4.45 -2.07
N GLU A 121 -27.25 -4.35 -3.40
CA GLU A 121 -28.32 -4.96 -4.17
C GLU A 121 -28.28 -6.46 -3.87
N GLY A 122 -29.22 -6.94 -3.06
CA GLY A 122 -29.35 -8.34 -2.65
C GLY A 122 -29.38 -8.61 -1.14
N GLY A 123 -29.31 -7.61 -0.26
CA GLY A 123 -29.63 -7.79 1.16
C GLY A 123 -31.03 -7.28 1.44
N THR A 124 -32.01 -8.16 1.58
CA THR A 124 -33.31 -7.78 2.15
C THR A 124 -33.06 -7.01 3.45
N PRO A 125 -33.76 -5.89 3.71
CA PRO A 125 -33.70 -5.25 5.01
C PRO A 125 -34.10 -6.31 6.05
N SER A 126 -33.20 -6.63 6.97
CA SER A 126 -33.61 -7.36 8.18
C SER A 126 -34.62 -6.48 8.90
N PRO A 127 -35.81 -7.02 9.25
CA PRO A 127 -36.87 -6.30 9.94
C PRO A 127 -36.47 -5.87 11.36
#